data_AF-A0A2G8K0G4-F1
#
_entry.id   AF-A0A2G8K0G4-F1
#
_cell.length_a   1.000
_cell.length_b   1.000
_cell.length_c   1.000
_cell.angle_alpha   90.00
_cell.angle_beta   90.00
_cell.angle_gamma   90.00
#
_symmetry.space_group_name_H-M   'P 1'
#
loop_
_entity.id
_entity.type
_entity.pdbx_description
1 polymer ?
#
loop_
_entity_poly.entity_id
_entity_poly.type
_entity_poly.pdbx_seq_one_letter_code
_entity_poly.pdbx_strand_id
1 'polypeptide(L)'
;MAQLKLFSRLRPQRLCSLCSFSSSPNPVILQPAAAVAVDKKQTDPLSHPDFFGVKELFTLKDLFDARVHLGHKDGLLDPYMKKYLFGIRQRQCILDLDKTVPHLRSALNFAAHVAYRDGIILMINRTPNFAIWSRKRQRSAESTHTPRLAGGLFH
;
A
#
# COMPACT_ATOMS: atom_id res chain seq x y z
N MET A 1 15.98 29.46 40.88
CA MET A 1 17.13 28.65 40.39
C MET A 1 16.83 27.20 40.69
N ALA A 2 16.36 26.44 39.70
CA ALA A 2 16.04 25.03 39.85
C ALA A 2 16.76 24.23 38.76
N GLN A 3 17.46 23.20 39.23
CA GLN A 3 18.22 22.15 38.55
C GLN A 3 17.48 21.52 37.37
N LEU A 4 18.24 21.04 36.37
CA LEU A 4 18.06 19.72 35.74
C LEU A 4 19.25 19.43 34.78
N LYS A 5 20.31 18.86 35.34
CA LYS A 5 21.18 17.89 34.64
C LYS A 5 20.69 16.51 35.06
N LEU A 6 20.46 15.59 34.13
CA LEU A 6 21.34 14.43 33.92
C LEU A 6 20.71 13.45 32.91
N PHE A 7 21.31 13.40 31.72
CA PHE A 7 21.29 12.23 30.86
C PHE A 7 22.12 11.13 31.53
N SER A 8 21.53 9.97 31.81
CA SER A 8 22.27 8.69 31.71
C SER A 8 21.31 7.50 31.78
N ARG A 9 21.46 6.64 30.77
CA ARG A 9 21.27 5.19 30.71
C ARG A 9 20.67 4.54 31.96
N LEU A 10 19.69 3.64 31.75
CA LEU A 10 19.71 2.26 32.25
C LEU A 10 18.49 1.47 31.71
N ARG A 11 18.77 0.39 30.97
CA ARG A 11 17.84 -0.73 30.80
C ARG A 11 17.76 -1.48 32.14
N PRO A 12 16.60 -2.06 32.44
CA PRO A 12 16.59 -3.38 33.06
C PRO A 12 15.78 -4.37 32.20
N GLN A 13 16.42 -5.47 31.84
CA GLN A 13 15.71 -6.72 31.59
C GLN A 13 15.33 -7.33 32.94
N ARG A 14 14.14 -7.93 33.06
CA ARG A 14 13.94 -9.29 33.61
C ARG A 14 12.45 -9.69 33.63
N LEU A 15 12.24 -10.90 33.11
CA LEU A 15 11.30 -11.96 33.46
C LEU A 15 9.85 -11.59 33.84
N CYS A 16 8.91 -12.06 33.02
CA CYS A 16 7.78 -12.83 33.54
C CYS A 16 7.68 -14.15 32.76
N SER A 17 7.78 -15.24 33.50
CA SER A 17 7.56 -16.62 33.08
C SER A 17 6.07 -16.95 33.09
N LEU A 18 5.72 -17.99 32.31
CA LEU A 18 4.48 -18.78 32.35
C LEU A 18 3.28 -18.22 31.56
N CYS A 19 3.23 -18.62 30.29
CA CYS A 19 2.01 -19.15 29.66
C CYS A 19 2.45 -20.21 28.64
N SER A 20 2.40 -21.48 29.05
CA SER A 20 2.52 -22.63 28.17
C SER A 20 1.15 -22.91 27.57
N PHE A 21 0.96 -22.66 26.28
CA PHE A 21 -0.09 -23.31 25.51
C PHE A 21 0.48 -23.81 24.20
N SER A 22 0.64 -25.13 24.14
CA SER A 22 1.09 -25.88 22.99
C SER A 22 0.01 -25.95 21.92
N SER A 23 0.32 -25.50 20.72
CA SER A 23 0.18 -26.31 19.50
C SER A 23 0.73 -25.49 18.33
N SER A 24 1.82 -25.96 17.76
CA SER A 24 2.22 -25.52 16.42
C SER A 24 1.11 -25.88 15.44
N PRO A 25 0.84 -25.00 14.48
CA PRO A 25 1.36 -25.32 13.16
C PRO A 25 2.32 -24.21 12.73
N ASN A 26 3.53 -24.66 12.43
CA ASN A 26 4.61 -24.02 11.70
C ASN A 26 4.31 -22.60 11.17
N PRO A 27 5.09 -21.57 11.53
CA PRO A 27 5.20 -20.46 10.61
C PRO A 27 5.74 -21.08 9.33
N VAL A 28 4.93 -21.12 8.27
CA VAL A 28 5.45 -21.27 6.92
C VAL A 28 6.30 -20.02 6.73
N ILE A 29 7.56 -20.13 7.11
CA ILE A 29 8.63 -19.37 6.52
C ILE A 29 8.45 -19.71 5.04
N LEU A 30 7.90 -18.75 4.29
CA LEU A 30 8.04 -18.74 2.85
C LEU A 30 9.55 -18.69 2.62
N GLN A 31 10.15 -19.88 2.57
CA GLN A 31 11.40 -20.08 1.90
C GLN A 31 11.15 -19.53 0.49
N PRO A 32 11.98 -18.60 0.00
CA PRO A 32 11.99 -18.27 -1.42
C PRO A 32 12.55 -19.49 -2.15
N ALA A 33 11.69 -20.49 -2.37
CA ALA A 33 12.00 -21.74 -3.03
C ALA A 33 11.95 -21.56 -4.55
N ALA A 34 12.85 -20.71 -5.04
CA ALA A 34 13.41 -20.72 -6.39
C ALA A 34 14.33 -19.51 -6.52
N ALA A 35 15.49 -19.55 -5.84
CA ALA A 35 16.63 -18.78 -6.30
C ALA A 35 17.05 -19.36 -7.65
N VAL A 36 16.40 -18.91 -8.73
CA VAL A 36 16.99 -18.99 -10.06
C VAL A 36 18.28 -18.20 -9.96
N ALA A 37 19.41 -18.89 -10.16
CA ALA A 37 20.72 -18.27 -10.22
C ALA A 37 20.74 -17.33 -11.42
N VAL A 38 20.35 -16.07 -11.20
CA VAL A 38 20.51 -15.00 -12.17
C VAL A 38 22.00 -14.65 -12.15
N ASP A 39 22.65 -14.87 -13.30
CA ASP A 39 24.01 -14.46 -13.56
C ASP A 39 24.25 -13.04 -13.05
N LYS A 40 25.41 -12.81 -12.44
CA LYS A 40 25.85 -11.52 -11.89
C LYS A 40 26.16 -10.50 -12.99
N LYS A 41 25.13 -10.12 -13.73
CA LYS A 41 24.98 -8.81 -14.37
C LYS A 41 23.75 -8.23 -13.71
N GLN A 42 23.84 -7.02 -13.15
CA GLN A 42 22.64 -6.27 -12.78
C GLN A 42 21.73 -6.25 -14.01
N THR A 43 20.69 -7.08 -13.98
CA THR A 43 19.64 -7.01 -14.98
C THR A 43 18.89 -5.74 -14.68
N ASP A 44 18.98 -4.76 -15.58
CA ASP A 44 18.36 -3.46 -15.39
C ASP A 44 16.90 -3.63 -14.92
N PRO A 45 16.43 -2.90 -13.89
CA PRO A 45 15.08 -3.07 -13.36
C PRO A 45 13.99 -2.82 -14.42
N LEU A 46 14.33 -2.13 -15.51
CA LEU A 46 13.45 -1.86 -16.65
C LEU A 46 13.43 -3.00 -17.70
N SER A 47 14.34 -3.97 -17.59
CA SER A 47 14.44 -5.12 -18.50
C SER A 47 13.36 -6.17 -18.20
N HIS A 48 12.89 -6.26 -16.95
CA HIS A 48 11.92 -7.26 -16.53
C HIS A 48 10.54 -6.64 -16.33
N PRO A 49 9.47 -7.22 -16.92
CA PRO A 49 8.12 -6.65 -16.85
C PRO A 49 7.49 -6.73 -15.46
N ASP A 50 8.02 -7.58 -14.57
CA ASP A 50 7.55 -7.73 -13.19
C ASP A 50 8.73 -7.94 -12.23
N PHE A 51 9.62 -6.94 -12.17
CA PHE A 51 10.83 -7.00 -11.36
C PHE A 51 10.53 -7.13 -9.85
N PHE A 52 9.43 -6.55 -9.38
CA PHE A 52 9.06 -6.53 -7.95
C PHE A 52 8.01 -7.59 -7.55
N GLY A 53 7.56 -8.45 -8.47
CA GLY A 53 6.54 -9.47 -8.16
C GLY A 53 5.16 -8.89 -7.82
N VAL A 54 4.79 -7.76 -8.42
CA VAL A 54 3.56 -7.00 -8.11
C VAL A 54 2.30 -7.82 -8.38
N LYS A 55 2.35 -8.77 -9.32
CA LYS A 55 1.21 -9.62 -9.67
C LYS A 55 0.72 -10.51 -8.54
N GLU A 56 1.60 -10.87 -7.60
CA GLU A 56 1.30 -11.77 -6.48
C GLU A 56 0.66 -11.05 -5.29
N LEU A 57 0.72 -9.71 -5.26
CA LEU A 57 0.22 -8.91 -4.13
C LEU A 57 -1.30 -8.97 -3.95
N PHE A 58 -2.05 -9.18 -5.03
CA PHE A 58 -3.50 -9.25 -5.00
C PHE A 58 -4.07 -10.06 -6.16
N THR A 59 -5.22 -10.69 -5.89
CA THR A 59 -6.04 -11.40 -6.88
C THR A 59 -7.33 -10.65 -7.17
N LEU A 60 -8.02 -11.01 -8.26
CA LEU A 60 -9.32 -10.44 -8.60
C LEU A 60 -10.35 -10.69 -7.49
N LYS A 61 -10.28 -11.88 -6.87
CA LYS A 61 -11.14 -12.27 -5.75
C LYS A 61 -10.99 -11.31 -4.56
N ASP A 62 -9.76 -10.95 -4.22
CA ASP A 62 -9.49 -10.03 -3.12
C ASP A 62 -10.12 -8.64 -3.37
N LEU A 63 -10.08 -8.14 -4.60
CA LEU A 63 -10.73 -6.87 -4.97
C LEU A 63 -12.26 -6.97 -4.94
N PHE A 64 -12.80 -8.13 -5.30
CA PHE A 64 -14.23 -8.39 -5.23
C PHE A 64 -14.71 -8.42 -3.78
N ASP A 65 -14.01 -9.14 -2.91
CA ASP A 65 -14.31 -9.27 -1.47
C ASP A 65 -14.14 -7.93 -0.74
N ALA A 66 -13.15 -7.12 -1.14
CA ALA A 66 -12.96 -5.75 -0.68
C ALA A 66 -14.01 -4.75 -1.20
N ARG A 67 -14.97 -5.19 -2.03
CA ARG A 67 -16.06 -4.38 -2.61
C ARG A 67 -15.60 -3.20 -3.45
N VAL A 68 -14.44 -3.30 -4.10
CA VAL A 68 -13.86 -2.25 -4.95
C VAL A 68 -14.72 -1.98 -6.20
N HIS A 69 -15.51 -2.96 -6.62
CA HIS A 69 -16.36 -2.86 -7.81
C HIS A 69 -17.60 -1.95 -7.62
N LEU A 70 -17.91 -1.51 -6.40
CA LEU A 70 -19.07 -0.66 -6.13
C LEU A 70 -18.75 0.81 -6.41
N GLY A 71 -19.46 1.41 -7.36
CA GLY A 71 -19.32 2.81 -7.74
C GLY A 71 -20.23 3.77 -6.98
N HIS A 72 -20.59 4.88 -7.63
CA HIS A 72 -21.61 5.81 -7.16
C HIS A 72 -22.92 5.64 -7.93
N LYS A 73 -23.92 6.46 -7.62
CA LYS A 73 -25.16 6.52 -8.41
C LYS A 73 -24.89 7.02 -9.83
N ASP A 74 -25.67 6.53 -10.79
CA ASP A 74 -25.61 6.89 -12.21
C ASP A 74 -25.65 8.40 -12.50
N GLY A 75 -26.46 9.18 -11.78
CA GLY A 75 -26.57 10.62 -11.97
C GLY A 75 -25.32 11.45 -11.62
N LEU A 76 -24.34 10.85 -10.94
CA LEU A 76 -23.08 11.50 -10.54
C LEU A 76 -21.89 11.01 -11.40
N LEU A 77 -22.16 10.22 -12.43
CA LEU A 77 -21.14 9.61 -13.26
C LEU A 77 -20.55 10.61 -14.25
N ASP A 78 -19.23 10.74 -14.23
CA ASP A 78 -18.49 11.49 -15.24
C ASP A 78 -18.44 10.74 -16.60
N PRO A 79 -18.62 11.44 -17.76
CA PRO A 79 -18.60 10.81 -19.08
C PRO A 79 -17.33 10.01 -19.39
N TYR A 80 -16.17 10.43 -18.89
CA TYR A 80 -14.89 9.76 -19.12
C TYR A 80 -14.74 8.45 -18.34
N MET A 81 -15.55 8.25 -17.29
CA MET A 81 -15.55 7.02 -16.50
C MET A 81 -16.34 5.89 -17.14
N LYS A 82 -17.18 6.18 -18.15
CA LYS A 82 -18.04 5.19 -18.83
C LYS A 82 -17.27 3.98 -19.37
N LYS A 83 -16.02 4.17 -19.84
CA LYS A 83 -15.17 3.09 -20.37
C LYS A 83 -14.70 2.07 -19.32
N TYR A 84 -14.68 2.45 -18.05
CA TYR A 84 -14.25 1.60 -16.94
C TYR A 84 -15.41 0.93 -16.20
N LEU A 85 -16.65 1.18 -16.63
CA LEU A 85 -17.83 0.53 -16.08
C LEU A 85 -18.07 -0.81 -16.75
N PHE A 86 -18.50 -1.78 -15.95
CA PHE A 86 -19.08 -3.03 -16.41
C PHE A 86 -20.55 -2.83 -16.78
N GLY A 87 -21.29 -2.05 -15.97
CA GLY A 87 -22.68 -1.75 -16.19
C GLY A 87 -23.32 -1.01 -15.02
N ILE A 88 -24.63 -0.78 -15.11
CA ILE A 88 -25.42 -0.12 -14.06
C ILE A 88 -26.52 -1.09 -13.63
N ARG A 89 -26.65 -1.33 -12.32
CA ARG A 89 -27.72 -2.15 -11.75
C ARG A 89 -28.39 -1.37 -10.64
N GLN A 90 -29.73 -1.25 -10.68
CA GLN A 90 -30.50 -0.52 -9.66
C GLN A 90 -29.98 0.92 -9.40
N ARG A 91 -29.60 1.64 -10.48
CA ARG A 91 -28.97 2.98 -10.45
C ARG A 91 -27.61 3.07 -9.75
N GLN A 92 -27.00 1.94 -9.41
CA GLN A 92 -25.65 1.85 -8.87
C GLN A 92 -24.68 1.44 -9.99
N CYS A 93 -23.62 2.23 -10.17
CA CYS A 93 -22.57 1.93 -11.12
C CYS A 93 -21.68 0.79 -10.62
N ILE A 94 -21.37 -0.17 -11.50
CA ILE A 94 -20.46 -1.28 -11.23
C ILE A 94 -19.19 -1.10 -12.07
N LEU A 95 -18.04 -1.08 -11.40
CA LEU A 95 -16.73 -0.97 -12.02
C LEU A 95 -16.27 -2.34 -12.56
N ASP A 96 -15.59 -2.31 -13.70
CA ASP A 96 -15.06 -3.49 -14.38
C ASP A 96 -13.71 -3.91 -13.77
N LEU A 97 -13.71 -5.01 -13.00
CA LEU A 97 -12.51 -5.49 -12.32
C LEU A 97 -11.45 -6.03 -13.28
N ASP A 98 -11.85 -6.50 -14.46
CA ASP A 98 -10.90 -7.01 -15.47
C ASP A 98 -10.01 -5.87 -15.99
N LYS A 99 -10.56 -4.65 -16.00
CA LYS A 99 -9.79 -3.43 -16.31
C LYS A 99 -9.04 -2.90 -15.10
N THR A 100 -9.59 -2.92 -13.90
CA THR A 100 -8.91 -2.33 -12.73
C THR A 100 -7.65 -3.10 -12.34
N VAL A 101 -7.65 -4.44 -12.43
CA VAL A 101 -6.50 -5.29 -12.10
C VAL A 101 -5.23 -4.90 -12.87
N PRO A 102 -5.20 -4.84 -14.21
CA PRO A 102 -4.00 -4.45 -14.94
C PRO A 102 -3.59 -2.99 -14.68
N HIS A 103 -4.55 -2.06 -14.50
CA HIS A 103 -4.23 -0.66 -14.21
C HIS A 103 -3.57 -0.52 -12.83
N LEU A 104 -4.08 -1.24 -11.83
CA LEU A 104 -3.53 -1.25 -10.48
C LEU A 104 -2.12 -1.87 -10.46
N ARG A 105 -1.90 -2.97 -11.20
CA ARG A 105 -0.57 -3.58 -11.35
C ARG A 105 0.43 -2.60 -11.96
N SER A 106 0.06 -1.90 -13.03
CA SER A 106 0.92 -0.89 -13.65
C SER A 106 1.24 0.27 -12.70
N ALA A 107 0.25 0.75 -11.94
CA ALA A 107 0.44 1.82 -10.96
C ALA A 107 1.40 1.42 -9.83
N LEU A 108 1.24 0.20 -9.29
CA LEU A 108 2.12 -0.33 -8.25
C LEU A 108 3.54 -0.57 -8.76
N ASN A 109 3.69 -1.09 -9.99
CA ASN A 109 5.01 -1.26 -10.59
C ASN A 109 5.73 0.09 -10.76
N PHE A 110 5.00 1.12 -11.21
CA PHE A 110 5.54 2.47 -11.30
C PHE A 110 5.95 3.03 -9.93
N ALA A 111 5.09 2.90 -8.92
CA ALA A 111 5.41 3.34 -7.55
C ALA A 111 6.64 2.62 -6.99
N ALA A 112 6.76 1.31 -7.23
CA ALA A 112 7.91 0.52 -6.82
C ALA A 112 9.21 0.97 -7.50
N HIS A 113 9.18 1.31 -8.79
CA HIS A 113 10.34 1.89 -9.48
C HIS A 113 10.73 3.27 -8.94
N VAL A 114 9.77 4.10 -8.54
CA VAL A 114 10.05 5.41 -7.92
C VAL A 114 10.71 5.20 -6.56
N ALA A 115 10.16 4.31 -5.73
CA ALA A 115 10.73 3.96 -4.42
C ALA A 115 12.13 3.35 -4.54
N TYR A 116 12.37 2.49 -5.54
CA TYR A 116 13.68 1.88 -5.82
C TYR A 116 14.76 2.92 -6.16
N ARG A 117 14.38 4.08 -6.71
CA ARG A 117 15.28 5.18 -7.07
C ARG A 117 15.40 6.23 -5.95
N ASP A 118 14.97 5.90 -4.72
CA ASP A 118 14.88 6.83 -3.60
C ASP A 118 14.07 8.10 -3.92
N GLY A 119 13.04 7.95 -4.77
CA GLY A 119 12.14 9.03 -5.15
C GLY A 119 11.18 9.40 -4.01
N ILE A 120 10.81 10.69 -3.95
CA ILE A 120 9.85 11.18 -2.95
C ILE A 120 8.43 10.84 -3.41
N ILE A 121 7.68 10.10 -2.58
CA ILE A 121 6.27 9.76 -2.82
C ILE A 121 5.40 10.58 -1.86
N LEU A 122 4.44 11.31 -2.43
CA LEU A 122 3.48 12.14 -1.70
C LEU A 122 2.08 11.54 -1.83
N MET A 123 1.49 11.13 -0.70
CA MET A 123 0.10 10.68 -0.65
C MET A 123 -0.83 11.84 -0.31
N ILE A 124 -1.83 12.10 -1.17
CA ILE A 124 -2.79 13.18 -1.02
C ILE A 124 -4.20 12.60 -0.86
N ASN A 125 -4.88 12.98 0.22
CA ASN A 125 -6.27 12.63 0.45
C ASN A 125 -6.98 13.76 1.20
N ARG A 126 -8.22 14.10 0.80
CA ARG A 126 -9.02 15.16 1.44
C ARG A 126 -10.06 14.64 2.43
N THR A 127 -10.34 13.34 2.42
CA THR A 127 -11.39 12.75 3.26
C THR A 127 -10.93 12.66 4.72
N PRO A 128 -11.74 13.11 5.69
CA PRO A 128 -11.34 13.13 7.10
C PRO A 128 -11.11 11.73 7.67
N ASN A 129 -11.87 10.74 7.20
CA ASN A 129 -11.70 9.33 7.60
C ASN A 129 -10.31 8.79 7.22
N PHE A 130 -9.77 9.23 6.09
CA PHE A 130 -8.42 8.84 5.67
C PHE A 130 -7.34 9.48 6.56
N ALA A 131 -7.55 10.72 7.01
CA ALA A 131 -6.61 11.41 7.91
C ALA A 131 -6.49 10.76 9.30
N ILE A 132 -7.51 10.01 9.73
CA ILE A 132 -7.46 9.18 10.95
C ILE A 132 -6.69 7.89 10.69
N TRP A 133 -6.87 7.29 9.51
CA TRP A 133 -6.18 6.06 9.10
C TRP A 133 -4.66 6.26 8.94
N SER A 134 -4.24 7.35 8.27
CA SER A 134 -2.81 7.64 8.04
C SER A 134 -2.04 7.79 9.35
N ARG A 135 -2.58 8.56 10.30
CA ARG A 135 -1.98 8.81 11.63
C ARG A 135 -1.73 7.54 12.44
N LYS A 136 -2.56 6.51 12.26
CA LYS A 136 -2.47 5.25 13.01
C LYS A 136 -1.43 4.28 12.45
N ARG A 137 -0.98 4.45 11.20
CA ARG A 137 -0.13 3.47 10.50
C ARG A 137 1.19 4.01 9.97
N GLN A 138 1.59 5.23 10.38
CA GLN A 138 2.85 5.86 9.97
C GLN A 138 4.08 5.09 10.51
N ARG A 139 4.44 4.00 9.82
CA ARG A 139 5.72 3.28 9.99
C ARG A 139 6.64 3.48 8.79
N SER A 140 6.09 3.81 7.62
CA SER A 140 6.84 4.11 6.39
C SER A 140 7.09 5.61 6.26
N ALA A 141 8.31 6.00 5.84
CA ALA A 141 8.82 7.37 5.82
C ALA A 141 8.28 8.26 4.68
N GLU A 142 7.08 7.98 4.16
CA GLU A 142 6.45 8.79 3.12
C GLU A 142 5.69 9.97 3.74
N SER A 143 5.94 11.17 3.21
CA SER A 143 5.25 12.38 3.64
C SER A 143 3.78 12.28 3.22
N THR A 144 2.87 12.18 4.19
CA THR A 144 1.42 12.19 3.93
C THR A 144 0.89 13.59 4.17
N HIS A 145 0.43 14.27 3.12
CA HIS A 145 -0.17 15.58 3.26
C HIS A 145 -1.70 15.45 3.35
N THR A 146 -2.23 15.52 4.56
CA THR A 146 -3.67 15.51 4.84
C THR A 146 -4.33 16.88 5.14
N PRO A 147 -3.64 18.03 5.34
CA PRO A 147 -4.34 19.30 5.49
C PRO A 147 -4.82 19.86 4.15
N ARG A 148 -5.63 20.93 4.22
CA ARG A 148 -6.06 21.68 3.03
C ARG A 148 -4.83 22.01 2.19
N LEU A 149 -4.84 21.58 0.92
CA LEU A 149 -3.77 21.93 -0.02
C LEU A 149 -3.75 23.46 -0.16
N ALA A 150 -2.67 24.08 0.31
CA ALA A 150 -2.47 25.51 0.11
C ALA A 150 -2.25 25.80 -1.38
N GLY A 151 -2.77 26.92 -1.87
CA GLY A 151 -2.46 27.37 -3.22
C GLY A 151 -0.96 27.65 -3.35
N GLY A 152 -0.31 27.13 -4.39
CA GLY A 152 1.12 27.32 -4.62
C GLY A 152 2.05 26.29 -3.99
N LEU A 153 1.56 25.16 -3.45
CA LEU A 153 2.42 24.15 -2.80
C LEU A 153 3.49 23.52 -3.72
N PHE A 154 3.29 23.54 -5.04
CA PHE A 154 4.17 22.92 -6.03
C PHE A 154 4.74 23.91 -7.06
N HIS A 155 4.64 25.22 -6.79
CA HIS A 155 5.14 26.28 -7.66
C HIS A 155 6.42 26.90 -7.12
#